data_AF-W1WSQ2-F1
#
_entry.id   AF-W1WSQ2-F1
#
_cell.length_a   1.000
_cell.length_b   1.000
_cell.length_c   1.000
_cell.angle_alpha   90.00
_cell.angle_beta   90.00
_cell.angle_gamma   90.00
#
_symmetry.space_group_name_H-M   'P 1'
#
loop_
_entity.id
_entity.type
_entity.pdbx_description
1 polymer ?
#
loop_
_entity_poly.entity_id
_entity_poly.type
_entity_poly.pdbx_seq_one_letter_code
_entity_poly.pdbx_strand_id
1 'polypeptide(L)'
;MVHMLSRRMTANELERFVDFTEGIEHLWLKAAQQPSWEFAIEQIKSKRYTYARLQRMGAYLTLGITKDLINIVMQDGPQYARLLAFNDRGRQWLRTKHDIPLIQKWAKAPTQLNNLGKSMHHIDTLATDIQALCFHNEGKRIGHTDYTYTPQYIK
;
A
#
# COMPACT_ATOMS: atom_id res chain seq x y z
N MET A 1 -14.06 2.78 -2.41
CA MET A 1 -13.17 1.83 -3.11
C MET A 1 -13.22 0.43 -2.51
N VAL A 2 -12.89 0.28 -1.22
CA VAL A 2 -12.91 -1.02 -0.50
C VAL A 2 -14.24 -1.77 -0.69
N HIS A 3 -15.39 -1.11 -0.52
CA HIS A 3 -16.71 -1.73 -0.76
C HIS A 3 -16.86 -2.38 -2.14
N MET A 4 -16.47 -1.65 -3.18
CA MET A 4 -16.61 -2.14 -4.56
C MET A 4 -15.71 -3.38 -4.77
N LEU A 5 -14.49 -3.35 -4.26
CA LEU A 5 -13.57 -4.49 -4.31
C LEU A 5 -14.13 -5.68 -3.53
N SER A 6 -14.54 -5.48 -2.28
CA SER A 6 -15.11 -6.54 -1.43
C SER A 6 -16.33 -7.20 -2.06
N ARG A 7 -17.23 -6.44 -2.68
CA ARG A 7 -18.45 -6.98 -3.32
C ARG A 7 -18.19 -7.81 -4.57
N ARG A 8 -17.01 -7.69 -5.17
CA ARG A 8 -16.62 -8.43 -6.38
C ARG A 8 -15.79 -9.68 -6.09
N MET A 9 -15.42 -9.90 -4.83
CA MET A 9 -14.60 -11.05 -4.43
C MET A 9 -15.44 -12.17 -3.84
N THR A 10 -14.90 -13.37 -3.92
CA THR A 10 -15.37 -14.56 -3.23
C THR A 10 -14.63 -14.75 -1.91
N ALA A 11 -15.17 -15.59 -1.02
CA ALA A 11 -14.52 -15.89 0.27
C ALA A 11 -13.11 -16.48 0.04
N ASN A 12 -12.99 -17.42 -0.90
CA ASN A 12 -11.71 -18.07 -1.25
C ASN A 12 -10.66 -17.08 -1.79
N GLU A 13 -11.09 -16.02 -2.48
CA GLU A 13 -10.17 -14.98 -2.93
C GLU A 13 -9.71 -14.10 -1.75
N LEU A 14 -10.62 -13.78 -0.83
CA LEU A 14 -10.30 -13.00 0.37
C LEU A 14 -9.31 -13.71 1.29
N GLU A 15 -9.37 -15.05 1.39
CA GLU A 15 -8.43 -15.84 2.20
C GLU A 15 -6.95 -15.64 1.81
N ARG A 16 -6.67 -15.17 0.58
CA ARG A 16 -5.30 -14.90 0.12
C ARG A 16 -4.70 -13.64 0.72
N PHE A 17 -5.53 -12.74 1.24
CA PHE A 17 -5.10 -11.45 1.77
C PHE A 17 -4.67 -11.54 3.23
N VAL A 18 -3.78 -10.65 3.62
CA VAL A 18 -3.25 -10.60 4.99
C VAL A 18 -4.39 -10.40 5.99
N ASP A 19 -4.33 -11.13 7.11
CA ASP A 19 -5.29 -11.10 8.22
C ASP A 19 -6.70 -11.66 7.94
N PHE A 20 -7.02 -12.08 6.71
CA PHE A 20 -8.23 -12.87 6.43
C PHE A 20 -8.00 -14.33 6.85
N THR A 21 -8.50 -14.67 8.03
CA THR A 21 -8.36 -16.00 8.65
C THR A 21 -9.60 -16.36 9.47
N GLU A 22 -9.83 -17.65 9.67
CA GLU A 22 -10.86 -18.18 10.58
C GLU A 22 -12.29 -17.68 10.27
N GLY A 23 -12.65 -17.58 8.99
CA GLY A 23 -14.03 -17.32 8.55
C GLY A 23 -14.46 -15.85 8.57
N ILE A 24 -13.55 -14.90 8.84
CA ILE A 24 -13.87 -13.46 8.76
C ILE A 24 -14.26 -13.04 7.34
N GLU A 25 -13.83 -13.77 6.31
CA GLU A 25 -14.15 -13.54 4.90
C GLU A 25 -15.67 -13.47 4.70
N HIS A 26 -16.42 -14.37 5.34
CA HIS A 26 -17.88 -14.39 5.27
C HIS A 26 -18.52 -13.18 5.96
N LEU A 27 -18.02 -12.80 7.14
CA LEU A 27 -18.47 -11.59 7.84
C LEU A 27 -18.15 -10.34 7.04
N TRP A 28 -16.98 -10.30 6.41
CA TRP A 28 -16.53 -9.21 5.56
C TRP A 28 -17.42 -9.04 4.33
N LEU A 29 -17.73 -10.13 3.62
CA LEU A 29 -18.62 -10.10 2.45
C LEU A 29 -20.05 -9.66 2.81
N LYS A 30 -20.55 -10.11 3.97
CA LYS A 30 -21.86 -9.68 4.50
C LYS A 30 -21.84 -8.19 4.84
N ALA A 31 -20.82 -7.73 5.56
CA ALA A 31 -20.65 -6.33 5.93
C ALA A 31 -20.41 -5.42 4.72
N ALA A 32 -19.75 -5.90 3.67
CA ALA A 32 -19.53 -5.15 2.44
C ALA A 32 -20.84 -4.75 1.74
N GLN A 33 -21.98 -5.39 2.05
CA GLN A 33 -23.30 -5.01 1.53
C GLN A 33 -23.88 -3.75 2.19
N GLN A 34 -23.33 -3.31 3.33
CA GLN A 34 -23.76 -2.09 4.01
C GLN A 34 -23.53 -0.83 3.14
N PRO A 35 -24.30 0.26 3.39
CA PRO A 35 -24.25 1.46 2.55
C PRO A 35 -22.97 2.28 2.70
N SER A 36 -22.27 2.18 3.83
CA SER A 36 -21.01 2.90 4.07
C SER A 36 -19.97 2.02 4.76
N TRP A 37 -18.71 2.48 4.68
CA TRP A 37 -17.57 1.78 5.27
C TRP A 37 -17.65 1.76 6.79
N GLU A 38 -18.11 2.86 7.38
CA GLU A 38 -18.32 3.01 8.81
C GLU A 38 -19.32 1.95 9.31
N PHE A 39 -20.49 1.84 8.66
CA PHE A 39 -21.48 0.81 8.99
C PHE A 39 -20.95 -0.61 8.77
N ALA A 40 -20.18 -0.85 7.71
CA ALA A 40 -19.59 -2.15 7.45
C ALA A 40 -18.62 -2.56 8.58
N ILE A 41 -17.74 -1.65 9.00
CA ILE A 41 -16.73 -1.94 10.02
C ILE A 41 -17.37 -2.15 11.39
N GLU A 42 -18.42 -1.39 11.73
CA GLU A 42 -19.18 -1.59 12.97
C GLU A 42 -19.78 -2.99 13.09
N GLN A 43 -20.23 -3.59 11.97
CA GLN A 43 -20.79 -4.94 11.94
C GLN A 43 -19.76 -6.05 12.19
N ILE A 44 -18.50 -5.85 11.80
CA ILE A 44 -17.43 -6.85 11.94
C ILE A 44 -16.67 -6.69 13.26
N LYS A 45 -16.61 -5.45 13.76
CA LYS A 45 -15.79 -5.09 14.93
C LYS A 45 -16.13 -5.98 16.12
N SER A 46 -15.07 -6.50 16.76
CA SER A 46 -15.17 -7.32 17.96
C SER A 46 -13.93 -7.14 18.84
N LYS A 47 -13.86 -7.86 19.97
CA LYS A 47 -12.61 -7.92 20.77
C LYS A 47 -11.44 -8.51 19.95
N ARG A 48 -11.72 -9.45 19.05
CA ARG A 48 -10.74 -10.11 18.18
C ARG A 48 -10.34 -9.26 16.97
N TYR A 49 -11.28 -8.46 16.46
CA TYR A 49 -11.10 -7.61 15.29
C TYR A 49 -11.28 -6.13 15.66
N THR A 50 -10.17 -5.50 16.02
CA THR A 50 -10.13 -4.07 16.36
C THR A 50 -10.29 -3.20 15.11
N TYR A 51 -10.70 -1.94 15.28
CA TYR A 51 -10.78 -0.98 14.17
C TYR A 51 -9.47 -0.88 13.39
N ALA A 52 -8.33 -0.77 14.08
CA ALA A 52 -7.03 -0.68 13.43
C ALA A 52 -6.71 -1.93 12.59
N ARG A 53 -7.07 -3.13 13.06
CA ARG A 53 -6.89 -4.37 12.30
C ARG A 53 -7.77 -4.38 11.05
N LEU A 54 -9.06 -4.04 11.17
CA LEU A 54 -9.99 -4.00 10.05
C LEU A 54 -9.61 -2.94 9.00
N GLN A 55 -9.11 -1.78 9.45
CA GLN A 55 -8.57 -0.74 8.56
C GLN A 55 -7.34 -1.27 7.78
N ARG A 56 -6.41 -1.97 8.44
CA ARG A 56 -5.27 -2.60 7.77
C ARG A 56 -5.70 -3.68 6.77
N MET A 57 -6.66 -4.54 7.13
CA MET A 57 -7.23 -5.52 6.21
C MET A 57 -7.81 -4.86 4.96
N GLY A 58 -8.54 -3.74 5.12
CA GLY A 58 -9.08 -2.97 4.00
C GLY A 58 -7.99 -2.37 3.12
N ALA A 59 -6.89 -1.90 3.71
CA ALA A 59 -5.73 -1.42 2.98
C ALA A 59 -5.02 -2.54 2.21
N TYR A 60 -4.78 -3.70 2.84
CA TYR A 60 -4.18 -4.87 2.17
C TYR A 60 -5.02 -5.32 0.99
N LEU A 61 -6.33 -5.41 1.17
CA LEU A 61 -7.28 -5.73 0.10
C LEU A 61 -7.20 -4.73 -1.05
N THR A 62 -7.20 -3.44 -0.74
CA THR A 62 -7.17 -2.34 -1.73
C THR A 62 -5.87 -2.30 -2.52
N LEU A 63 -4.76 -2.61 -1.87
CA LEU A 63 -3.42 -2.59 -2.47
C LEU A 63 -3.00 -3.92 -3.08
N GLY A 64 -3.82 -4.97 -3.00
CA GLY A 64 -3.44 -6.29 -3.55
C GLY A 64 -2.41 -7.05 -2.71
N ILE A 65 -2.25 -6.73 -1.41
CA ILE A 65 -1.21 -7.32 -0.56
C ILE A 65 -1.67 -8.68 -0.02
N THR A 66 -1.05 -9.74 -0.54
CA THR A 66 -1.32 -11.13 -0.17
C THR A 66 -0.44 -11.63 0.97
N LYS A 67 -0.84 -12.74 1.59
CA LYS A 67 -0.05 -13.46 2.61
C LYS A 67 1.32 -13.88 2.08
N ASP A 68 1.37 -14.42 0.86
CA ASP A 68 2.63 -14.86 0.26
C ASP A 68 3.60 -13.70 0.06
N LEU A 69 3.10 -12.57 -0.46
CA LEU A 69 3.93 -11.40 -0.69
C LEU A 69 4.47 -10.83 0.64
N ILE A 70 3.62 -10.68 1.67
CA ILE A 70 4.08 -10.11 2.93
C ILE A 70 5.09 -11.01 3.62
N ASN A 71 4.96 -12.34 3.51
CA ASN A 71 5.92 -13.28 4.08
C ASN A 71 7.29 -13.14 3.42
N ILE A 72 7.34 -13.04 2.08
CA ILE A 72 8.58 -12.82 1.33
C ILE A 72 9.20 -11.47 1.72
N VAL A 73 8.41 -10.39 1.78
CA VAL A 73 8.91 -9.06 2.16
C VAL A 73 9.45 -9.02 3.59
N MET A 74 8.79 -9.71 4.53
CA MET A 74 9.26 -9.78 5.92
C MET A 74 10.57 -10.56 6.08
N GLN A 75 10.82 -11.52 5.19
CA GLN A 75 12.06 -12.29 5.16
C GLN A 75 13.20 -11.53 4.47
N ASP A 76 12.95 -10.98 3.28
CA ASP A 76 13.98 -10.40 2.42
C ASP A 76 14.21 -8.90 2.68
N GLY A 77 13.31 -8.26 3.42
CA GLY A 77 13.36 -6.86 3.76
C GLY A 77 13.08 -5.90 2.58
N PRO A 78 13.28 -4.59 2.79
CA PRO A 78 13.06 -3.60 1.74
C PRO A 78 14.09 -3.72 0.62
N GLN A 79 13.61 -3.77 -0.62
CA GLN A 79 14.46 -3.92 -1.80
C GLN A 79 15.02 -2.61 -2.34
N TYR A 80 14.65 -1.48 -1.74
CA TYR A 80 15.12 -0.15 -2.11
C TYR A 80 14.89 0.89 -1.02
N ALA A 81 15.65 1.98 -1.09
CA ALA A 81 15.42 3.20 -0.34
C ALA A 81 14.85 4.27 -1.27
N ARG A 82 13.61 4.71 -1.03
CA ARG A 82 12.99 5.81 -1.77
C ARG A 82 13.41 7.15 -1.17
N LEU A 83 14.11 7.99 -1.93
CA LEU A 83 14.48 9.32 -1.47
C LEU A 83 13.27 10.26 -1.59
N LEU A 84 12.75 10.73 -0.46
CA LEU A 84 11.67 11.72 -0.42
C LEU A 84 12.20 13.14 -0.21
N ALA A 85 13.12 13.32 0.73
CA ALA A 85 13.71 14.62 1.00
C ALA A 85 15.14 14.48 1.54
N PHE A 86 15.93 15.55 1.45
CA PHE A 86 17.29 15.62 1.99
C PHE A 86 17.69 17.07 2.27
N ASN A 87 18.61 17.27 3.21
CA ASN A 87 19.27 18.56 3.46
C ASN A 87 20.76 18.47 3.08
N ASP A 88 21.57 19.48 3.44
CA ASP A 88 23.01 19.47 3.10
C ASP A 88 23.78 18.30 3.72
N ARG A 89 23.50 17.99 4.98
CA ARG A 89 24.08 16.82 5.65
C ARG A 89 23.65 15.52 4.95
N GLY A 90 22.36 15.40 4.63
CA GLY A 90 21.81 14.27 3.87
C GLY A 90 22.46 14.14 2.50
N ARG A 91 22.64 15.24 1.76
CA ARG A 91 23.29 15.27 0.45
C ARG A 91 24.70 14.70 0.51
N GLN A 92 25.47 15.03 1.54
CA GLN A 92 26.81 14.48 1.74
C GLN A 92 26.75 12.97 2.02
N TRP A 93 25.86 12.54 2.90
CA TRP A 93 25.67 11.12 3.23
C TRP A 93 25.19 10.29 2.04
N LEU A 94 24.30 10.81 1.20
CA LEU A 94 23.76 10.09 0.04
C LEU A 94 24.83 9.70 -0.99
N ARG A 95 26.02 10.32 -0.95
CA ARG A 95 27.16 9.99 -1.83
C ARG A 95 27.94 8.76 -1.39
N THR A 96 27.66 8.19 -0.20
CA THR A 96 28.30 6.96 0.26
C THR A 96 27.75 5.73 -0.46
N LYS A 97 28.39 4.58 -0.26
CA LYS A 97 27.87 3.28 -0.72
C LYS A 97 26.70 2.86 0.18
N HIS A 98 25.66 2.27 -0.42
CA HIS A 98 24.47 1.75 0.25
C HIS A 98 24.27 0.27 -0.11
N ASP A 99 23.66 -0.49 0.79
CA ASP A 99 23.42 -1.94 0.59
C ASP A 99 22.23 -2.23 -0.32
N ILE A 100 21.30 -1.27 -0.44
CA ILE A 100 20.13 -1.34 -1.33
C ILE A 100 20.10 -0.14 -2.29
N PRO A 101 19.48 -0.29 -3.48
CA PRO A 101 19.35 0.81 -4.43
C PRO A 101 18.64 2.04 -3.84
N LEU A 102 19.25 3.21 -4.03
CA LEU A 102 18.66 4.50 -3.67
C LEU A 102 17.88 5.06 -4.87
N ILE A 103 16.55 5.05 -4.77
CA ILE A 103 15.65 5.53 -5.82
C ILE A 103 15.40 7.02 -5.65
N GLN A 104 16.06 7.83 -6.51
CA GLN A 104 15.85 9.29 -6.58
C GLN A 104 14.83 9.70 -7.64
N LYS A 105 14.81 9.00 -8.78
CA LYS A 105 13.85 9.20 -9.86
C LYS A 105 12.97 7.96 -9.94
N TRP A 106 11.69 8.11 -9.63
CA TRP A 106 10.75 6.98 -9.59
C TRP A 106 10.67 6.22 -10.92
N ALA A 107 10.74 6.94 -12.04
CA ALA A 107 10.76 6.38 -13.39
C ALA A 107 11.93 5.40 -13.66
N LYS A 108 13.04 5.52 -12.92
CA LYS A 108 14.22 4.66 -13.07
C LYS A 108 14.20 3.45 -12.14
N ALA A 109 13.23 3.34 -11.23
CA ALA A 109 13.19 2.24 -10.28
C ALA A 109 13.05 0.87 -10.96
N PRO A 110 12.17 0.66 -11.97
CA PRO A 110 11.98 -0.66 -12.55
C PRO A 110 13.24 -1.27 -13.20
N THR A 111 14.21 -0.44 -13.63
CA THR A 111 15.48 -0.93 -14.21
C THR A 111 16.55 -1.25 -13.16
N GLN A 112 16.37 -0.81 -11.91
CA GLN A 112 17.32 -0.99 -10.81
C GLN A 112 16.89 -2.07 -9.81
N LEU A 113 15.64 -2.51 -9.88
CA LEU A 113 15.05 -3.41 -8.88
C LEU A 113 14.93 -4.85 -9.41
N ASN A 114 15.09 -5.80 -8.49
CA ASN A 114 14.74 -7.20 -8.71
C ASN A 114 13.20 -7.37 -8.77
N ASN A 115 12.73 -8.59 -8.96
CA ASN A 115 11.28 -8.85 -9.11
C ASN A 115 10.49 -8.45 -7.86
N LEU A 116 10.99 -8.77 -6.66
CA LEU A 116 10.34 -8.37 -5.41
C LEU A 116 10.27 -6.84 -5.26
N GLY A 117 11.36 -6.15 -5.56
CA GLY A 117 11.42 -4.69 -5.56
C GLY A 117 10.48 -4.05 -6.57
N LYS A 118 10.29 -4.66 -7.76
CA LYS A 118 9.27 -4.21 -8.73
C LYS A 118 7.85 -4.37 -8.19
N SER A 119 7.55 -5.47 -7.50
CA SER A 119 6.25 -5.66 -6.84
C SER A 119 6.02 -4.62 -5.74
N MET A 120 7.03 -4.34 -4.90
CA MET A 120 6.96 -3.29 -3.88
C MET A 120 6.80 -1.90 -4.49
N HIS A 121 7.55 -1.58 -5.55
CA HIS A 121 7.46 -0.32 -6.30
C HIS A 121 6.08 -0.11 -6.91
N HIS A 122 5.47 -1.17 -7.44
CA HIS A 122 4.11 -1.13 -7.96
C HIS A 122 3.09 -0.81 -6.86
N ILE A 123 3.19 -1.46 -5.70
CA ILE A 123 2.29 -1.22 -4.56
C ILE A 123 2.41 0.22 -4.04
N ASP A 124 3.63 0.72 -3.90
CA ASP A 124 3.87 2.12 -3.49
C ASP A 124 3.27 3.11 -4.49
N THR A 125 3.43 2.85 -5.79
CA THR A 125 2.83 3.69 -6.85
C THR A 125 1.30 3.65 -6.77
N LEU A 126 0.72 2.45 -6.61
CA LEU A 126 -0.72 2.27 -6.49
C LEU A 126 -1.28 2.97 -5.25
N ALA A 127 -0.56 2.93 -4.12
CA ALA A 127 -0.97 3.62 -2.90
C ALA A 127 -1.05 5.13 -3.11
N THR A 128 -0.06 5.74 -3.77
CA THR A 128 -0.08 7.16 -4.12
C THR A 128 -1.25 7.50 -5.05
N ASP A 129 -1.48 6.68 -6.08
CA ASP A 129 -2.55 6.92 -7.06
C ASP A 129 -3.95 6.83 -6.43
N ILE A 130 -4.16 5.83 -5.56
CA ILE A 130 -5.42 5.67 -4.81
C ILE A 130 -5.62 6.82 -3.84
N GLN A 131 -4.57 7.29 -3.15
CA GLN A 131 -4.65 8.45 -2.27
C GLN A 131 -5.03 9.71 -3.06
N ALA A 132 -4.36 9.96 -4.19
CA ALA A 132 -4.63 11.12 -5.03
C ALA A 132 -6.11 11.17 -5.45
N LEU A 133 -6.69 10.03 -5.85
CA LEU A 133 -8.10 9.92 -6.21
C LEU A 133 -9.06 10.37 -5.09
N CYS A 134 -8.66 10.26 -3.83
CA CYS A 134 -9.45 10.65 -2.66
C CYS A 134 -9.32 12.14 -2.28
N PHE A 135 -8.49 12.94 -2.97
CA PHE A 135 -8.37 14.37 -2.66
C PHE A 135 -9.63 15.15 -3.02
N HIS A 136 -9.97 16.14 -2.20
CA HIS A 136 -11.17 16.95 -2.42
C HIS A 136 -11.01 17.82 -3.67
N ASN A 137 -9.83 18.39 -3.87
CA ASN A 137 -9.48 19.17 -5.06
C ASN A 137 -9.30 18.26 -6.28
N GLU A 138 -10.18 18.41 -7.27
CA GLU A 138 -10.19 17.60 -8.51
C GLU A 138 -8.89 17.70 -9.30
N GLY A 139 -8.27 18.88 -9.37
CA GLY A 139 -6.99 19.08 -10.04
C GLY A 139 -5.82 18.35 -9.37
N LYS A 140 -6.02 17.83 -8.15
CA LYS A 140 -5.04 17.00 -7.43
C LYS A 140 -5.33 15.50 -7.52
N ARG A 141 -6.43 15.07 -8.15
CA ARG A 141 -6.79 13.66 -8.32
C ARG A 141 -6.05 12.95 -9.46
N ILE A 142 -5.09 13.63 -10.10
CA ILE A 142 -4.27 13.08 -11.18
C ILE A 142 -3.33 12.01 -10.59
N GLY A 143 -3.32 10.81 -11.19
CA GLY A 143 -2.43 9.72 -10.81
C GLY A 143 -1.00 9.91 -11.32
N HIS A 144 -0.14 8.94 -10.98
CA HIS A 144 1.26 8.87 -11.37
C HIS A 144 2.10 10.06 -10.92
N THR A 145 1.72 10.71 -9.83
CA THR A 145 2.44 11.85 -9.25
C THR A 145 3.83 11.46 -8.76
N ASP A 146 4.06 10.20 -8.40
CA ASP A 146 5.38 9.69 -8.06
C ASP A 146 6.41 9.84 -9.20
N TYR A 147 5.97 9.80 -10.45
CA TYR A 147 6.86 9.96 -11.62
C TYR A 147 7.26 11.42 -11.88
N THR A 148 6.47 12.37 -11.39
CA THR A 148 6.76 13.81 -11.51
C THR A 148 7.33 14.39 -10.21
N TYR A 149 7.27 13.64 -9.12
CA TYR A 149 7.86 14.01 -7.84
C TYR A 149 9.39 14.08 -7.94
N THR A 150 9.93 15.19 -7.48
CA THR A 150 11.38 15.37 -7.27
C THR A 150 11.65 15.42 -5.78
N PRO A 151 12.64 14.67 -5.26
CA PRO A 151 12.96 14.69 -3.84
C PRO A 151 13.24 16.11 -3.34
N GLN A 152 12.62 16.47 -2.23
CA GLN A 152 12.67 17.84 -1.72
C GLN A 152 14.00 18.13 -1.06
N TYR A 153 14.66 19.21 -1.49
CA TYR A 153 15.80 19.75 -0.79
C TYR A 153 15.33 20.70 0.31
N ILE A 154 15.65 20.38 1.56
CA ILE A 154 15.31 21.13 2.75
C ILE A 154 16.57 21.91 3.17
N LYS A 155 16.49 23.24 3.15
CA LYS A 155 17.55 24.12 3.64
C LYS A 155 17.64 24.07 5.16
#